data_AF-A0A818FV60-F1
#
_entry.id   AF-A0A818FV60-F1
#
_cell.length_a   1.000
_cell.length_b   1.000
_cell.length_c   1.000
_cell.angle_alpha   90.00
_cell.angle_beta   90.00
_cell.angle_gamma   90.00
#
_symmetry.space_group_name_H-M   'P 1'
#
loop_
_entity.id
_entity.type
_entity.pdbx_description
1 polymer ?
#
loop_
_entity_poly.entity_id
_entity_poly.type
_entity_poly.pdbx_seq_one_letter_code
_entity_poly.pdbx_strand_id
1 'polypeptide(L)'
;SIPASTLIQVPEESDEFQRVAADFDGKASSIVRIDRIENAVWLMQYLNQKQIVDARLGYDDTEELLFHGCPYAAAEQILQQAFDHSRIGRNGTYFGYGFYFSTSRQVSDRYAVPNSSTDEKRILMVSCIGWSKL
;
A
#
# COMPACT_ATOMS: atom_id res chain seq x y z
N SER A 1 14.27 18.14 -1.49
CA SER A 1 13.84 16.83 -0.98
C SER A 1 12.35 16.66 -1.27
N ILE A 2 11.88 15.44 -1.54
CA ILE A 2 10.44 15.19 -1.65
C ILE A 2 9.84 15.30 -0.23
N PRO A 3 8.74 16.04 -0.01
CA PRO A 3 8.11 16.13 1.30
C PRO A 3 7.54 14.78 1.73
N ALA A 4 7.37 14.57 3.04
CA ALA A 4 6.65 13.43 3.57
C ALA A 4 5.18 13.45 3.13
N SER A 5 4.52 12.28 3.12
CA SER A 5 3.09 12.23 2.86
C SER A 5 2.27 12.85 4.00
N THR A 6 1.08 13.31 3.68
CA THR A 6 0.06 13.68 4.65
C THR A 6 -0.96 12.55 4.74
N LEU A 7 -1.39 12.23 5.96
CA LEU A 7 -2.48 11.28 6.19
C LEU A 7 -3.78 12.07 6.40
N ILE A 8 -4.77 11.82 5.55
CA ILE A 8 -6.10 12.39 5.66
C ILE A 8 -7.05 11.28 6.08
N GLN A 9 -7.58 11.36 7.30
CA GLN A 9 -8.57 10.40 7.76
C GLN A 9 -9.80 10.48 6.85
N VAL A 10 -10.18 9.34 6.29
CA VAL A 10 -11.34 9.19 5.43
C VAL A 10 -12.59 9.04 6.31
N PRO A 11 -13.64 9.86 6.13
CA PRO A 11 -14.87 9.76 6.92
C PRO A 11 -15.57 8.41 6.70
N GLU A 12 -16.05 7.77 7.78
CA GLU A 12 -16.65 6.42 7.73
C GLU A 12 -17.90 6.36 6.84
N GLU A 13 -18.66 7.45 6.80
CA GLU A 13 -19.87 7.62 6.00
C GLU A 13 -19.61 7.90 4.51
N SER A 14 -18.35 8.10 4.12
CA SER A 14 -18.00 8.41 2.73
C SER A 14 -18.00 7.16 1.84
N ASP A 15 -18.30 7.34 0.55
CA ASP A 15 -18.23 6.28 -0.46
C ASP A 15 -16.81 5.68 -0.57
N GLU A 16 -15.78 6.50 -0.36
CA GLU A 16 -14.39 6.05 -0.36
C GLU A 16 -14.12 5.07 0.78
N PHE A 17 -14.55 5.40 2.00
CA PHE A 17 -14.40 4.49 3.14
C PHE A 17 -15.13 3.18 2.89
N GLN A 18 -16.39 3.23 2.46
CA GLN A 18 -17.20 2.03 2.22
C GLN A 18 -16.57 1.12 1.16
N ARG A 19 -16.05 1.71 0.07
CA ARG A 19 -15.35 0.96 -0.98
C ARG A 19 -14.06 0.33 -0.47
N VAL A 20 -13.18 1.11 0.16
CA VAL A 20 -11.88 0.61 0.65
C VAL A 20 -12.07 -0.44 1.75
N ALA A 21 -13.05 -0.25 2.64
CA ALA A 21 -13.39 -1.22 3.68
C ALA A 21 -13.92 -2.55 3.09
N ALA A 22 -14.74 -2.47 2.04
CA ALA A 22 -15.23 -3.65 1.33
C ALA A 22 -14.08 -4.42 0.67
N ASP A 23 -13.15 -3.71 0.02
CA ASP A 23 -11.96 -4.32 -0.60
C ASP A 23 -11.04 -4.96 0.46
N PHE A 24 -10.93 -4.37 1.65
CA PHE A 24 -10.02 -4.82 2.72
C PHE A 24 -10.51 -6.05 3.49
N ASP A 25 -11.75 -6.07 3.97
CA ASP A 25 -12.25 -7.12 4.87
C ASP A 25 -13.70 -7.56 4.55
N GLY A 26 -14.31 -7.05 3.47
CA GLY A 26 -15.71 -7.31 3.10
C GLY A 26 -16.76 -6.81 4.10
N LYS A 27 -16.34 -6.45 5.32
CA LYS A 27 -17.08 -5.84 6.42
C LYS A 27 -16.14 -4.93 7.20
N ALA A 28 -16.62 -3.75 7.63
CA ALA A 28 -15.82 -2.79 8.38
C ALA A 28 -15.51 -3.18 9.85
N SER A 29 -15.91 -4.37 10.31
CA SER A 29 -15.93 -4.70 11.76
C SER A 29 -14.57 -4.76 12.45
N SER A 30 -13.46 -4.83 11.70
CA SER A 30 -12.10 -4.87 12.24
C SER A 30 -11.29 -3.59 11.96
N ILE A 31 -11.85 -2.63 11.20
CA ILE A 31 -11.15 -1.43 10.76
C ILE A 31 -11.34 -0.33 11.80
N VAL A 32 -10.24 0.17 12.37
CA VAL A 32 -10.27 1.29 13.34
C VAL A 32 -10.40 2.63 12.63
N ARG A 33 -9.69 2.82 11.52
CA ARG A 33 -9.80 3.99 10.64
C ARG A 33 -9.15 3.69 9.29
N ILE A 34 -9.47 4.50 8.29
CA ILE A 34 -8.81 4.51 6.98
C ILE A 34 -8.20 5.89 6.80
N ASP A 35 -6.90 5.93 6.50
CA ASP A 35 -6.17 7.16 6.23
C ASP A 35 -5.74 7.16 4.75
N ARG A 36 -6.18 8.17 3.98
CA ARG A 36 -5.68 8.39 2.62
C ARG A 36 -4.29 9.02 2.69
N ILE A 37 -3.37 8.44 1.93
CA ILE A 37 -1.99 8.94 1.80
C ILE A 37 -1.93 9.97 0.68
N GLU A 38 -1.65 11.21 1.01
CA GLU A 38 -1.52 12.30 0.04
C GLU A 38 -0.06 12.73 -0.12
N ASN A 39 0.46 12.54 -1.34
CA ASN A 39 1.74 13.09 -1.77
C ASN A 39 1.71 13.33 -3.28
N ALA A 40 1.61 14.60 -3.69
CA ALA A 40 1.48 14.96 -5.11
C ALA A 40 2.69 14.52 -5.95
N VAL A 41 3.90 14.54 -5.36
CA VAL A 41 5.12 14.13 -6.08
C VAL A 41 5.10 12.63 -6.36
N TRP A 42 4.75 11.82 -5.35
CA TRP A 42 4.65 10.37 -5.53
C TRP A 42 3.54 10.00 -6.51
N LEU A 43 2.39 10.67 -6.45
CA LEU A 43 1.30 10.47 -7.39
C LEU A 43 1.73 10.79 -8.84
N MET A 44 2.41 11.91 -9.07
CA MET A 44 2.92 12.26 -10.40
C MET A 44 3.95 11.24 -10.92
N GLN A 45 4.88 10.81 -10.06
CA GLN A 45 5.86 9.78 -10.42
C GLN A 45 5.18 8.47 -10.79
N TYR A 46 4.19 8.06 -10.01
CA TYR A 46 3.38 6.87 -10.26
C TYR A 46 2.64 6.95 -11.60
N LEU A 47 1.90 8.03 -11.86
CA LEU A 47 1.14 8.22 -13.10
C LEU A 47 2.06 8.21 -14.33
N ASN A 48 3.24 8.83 -14.25
CA ASN A 48 4.23 8.80 -15.33
C ASN A 48 4.73 7.38 -15.60
N GLN A 49 5.01 6.59 -14.56
CA GLN A 49 5.43 5.19 -14.75
C GLN A 49 4.30 4.32 -15.29
N LYS A 50 3.06 4.54 -14.83
CA LYS A 50 1.88 3.85 -15.35
C LYS A 50 1.73 4.05 -16.86
N GLN A 51 1.82 5.30 -17.34
CA GLN A 51 1.76 5.60 -18.78
C GLN A 51 2.83 4.85 -19.60
N ILE A 52 4.06 4.77 -19.08
CA ILE A 52 5.15 4.05 -19.73
C ILE A 52 4.85 2.54 -19.79
N VAL A 53 4.35 1.96 -18.69
CA VAL A 53 4.03 0.53 -18.60
C VAL A 53 2.85 0.17 -19.50
N ASP A 54 1.78 0.95 -19.49
CA ASP A 54 0.59 0.75 -20.33
C ASP A 54 0.97 0.83 -21.82
N ALA A 55 1.76 1.83 -22.21
CA ALA A 55 2.26 1.96 -23.59
C ALA A 55 3.13 0.77 -24.03
N ARG A 56 3.90 0.18 -23.10
CA ARG A 56 4.74 -1.00 -23.38
C ARG A 56 3.93 -2.28 -23.49
N LEU A 57 2.91 -2.46 -22.65
CA LEU A 57 2.10 -3.68 -22.60
C LEU A 57 0.95 -3.67 -23.63
N GLY A 58 0.54 -2.49 -24.11
CA GLY A 58 -0.46 -2.33 -25.15
C GLY A 58 -1.91 -2.47 -24.66
N TYR A 59 -2.16 -2.38 -23.35
CA TYR A 59 -3.48 -2.35 -22.73
C TYR A 59 -3.42 -1.61 -21.38
N ASP A 60 -4.58 -1.11 -20.92
CA ASP A 60 -4.66 -0.17 -19.78
C ASP A 60 -4.93 -0.86 -18.41
N ASP A 61 -5.19 -2.16 -18.41
CA ASP A 61 -5.51 -3.00 -17.23
C ASP A 61 -4.25 -3.59 -16.56
N THR A 62 -3.24 -2.75 -16.36
CA THR A 62 -1.94 -3.18 -15.79
C THR A 62 -1.83 -2.89 -14.29
N GLU A 63 -2.86 -2.28 -13.71
CA GLU A 63 -2.90 -1.84 -12.31
C GLU A 63 -3.76 -2.78 -11.46
N GLU A 64 -3.25 -3.15 -10.30
CA GLU A 64 -3.96 -3.95 -9.31
C GLU A 64 -3.82 -3.32 -7.92
N LEU A 65 -4.89 -3.36 -7.13
CA LEU A 65 -4.87 -2.91 -5.75
C LEU A 65 -4.43 -4.06 -4.84
N LEU A 66 -3.28 -3.90 -4.18
CA LEU A 66 -2.67 -4.94 -3.35
C LEU A 66 -2.46 -4.46 -1.91
N PHE A 67 -2.21 -5.40 -1.02
CA PHE A 67 -1.94 -5.16 0.40
C PHE A 67 -0.46 -5.35 0.72
N HIS A 68 0.10 -4.46 1.52
CA HIS A 68 1.43 -4.58 2.11
C HIS A 68 1.33 -4.58 3.63
N GLY A 69 1.67 -5.71 4.25
CA GLY A 69 1.83 -5.83 5.69
C GLY A 69 3.30 -5.78 6.09
N CYS A 70 3.63 -4.96 7.08
CA CYS A 70 4.98 -4.83 7.61
C CYS A 70 4.93 -4.36 9.09
N PRO A 71 6.06 -4.38 9.82
CA PRO A 71 6.09 -3.81 11.16
C PRO A 71 5.68 -2.33 11.17
N TYR A 72 4.97 -1.90 12.21
CA TYR A 72 4.47 -0.52 12.34
C TYR A 72 5.52 0.55 12.03
N ALA A 73 6.74 0.40 12.58
CA ALA A 73 7.83 1.34 12.33
C ALA A 73 8.29 1.39 10.86
N ALA A 74 8.17 0.29 10.12
CA ALA A 74 8.45 0.25 8.69
C ALA A 74 7.34 0.93 7.89
N ALA A 75 6.08 0.74 8.28
CA ALA A 75 4.96 1.47 7.67
C ALA A 75 5.14 2.99 7.84
N GLU A 76 5.52 3.46 9.03
CA GLU A 76 5.83 4.88 9.29
C GLU A 76 6.95 5.41 8.38
N GLN A 77 8.00 4.61 8.14
CA GLN A 77 9.08 4.99 7.23
C GLN A 77 8.59 5.10 5.78
N ILE A 78 7.77 4.15 5.33
CA ILE A 78 7.17 4.20 3.98
C ILE A 78 6.30 5.44 3.82
N LEU A 79 5.52 5.81 4.83
CA LEU A 79 4.70 7.03 4.80
C LEU A 79 5.54 8.32 4.74
N GLN A 80 6.80 8.29 5.17
CA GLN A 80 7.70 9.44 5.08
C GLN A 80 8.51 9.48 3.79
N GLN A 81 8.84 8.32 3.21
CA GLN A 81 9.89 8.20 2.19
C GLN A 81 9.50 7.36 0.97
N ALA A 82 8.26 6.92 0.87
CA ALA A 82 7.79 5.91 -0.06
C ALA A 82 8.52 4.56 0.11
N PHE A 83 8.34 3.68 -0.87
CA PHE A 83 9.02 2.38 -0.94
C PHE A 83 10.46 2.56 -1.42
N ASP A 84 11.39 2.81 -0.50
CA ASP A 84 12.82 3.01 -0.79
C ASP A 84 13.61 1.69 -0.78
N HIS A 85 14.08 1.27 -1.96
CA HIS A 85 14.88 0.04 -2.13
C HIS A 85 16.18 0.03 -1.31
N SER A 86 16.77 1.19 -1.01
CA SER A 86 17.98 1.27 -0.18
C SER A 86 17.74 0.84 1.27
N ARG A 87 16.46 0.76 1.69
CA ARG A 87 16.03 0.45 3.06
C ARG A 87 15.28 -0.87 3.18
N ILE A 88 15.32 -1.72 2.15
CA ILE A 88 14.73 -3.06 2.19
C ILE A 88 15.45 -3.87 3.28
N GLY A 89 14.70 -4.29 4.29
CA GLY A 89 15.19 -5.16 5.36
C GLY A 89 15.53 -6.58 4.88
N ARG A 90 16.15 -7.39 5.75
CA ARG A 90 16.59 -8.76 5.43
C ARG A 90 15.48 -9.84 5.40
N ASN A 91 14.21 -9.46 5.60
CA ASN A 91 13.12 -10.43 5.73
C ASN A 91 12.48 -10.73 4.38
N GLY A 92 12.22 -12.01 4.10
CA GLY A 92 11.37 -12.43 2.98
C GLY A 92 12.03 -12.48 1.60
N THR A 93 13.35 -12.70 1.50
CA THR A 93 14.08 -12.68 0.21
C THR A 93 13.90 -13.93 -0.67
N TYR A 94 12.86 -14.75 -0.43
CA TYR A 94 12.71 -16.03 -1.13
C TYR A 94 12.52 -15.86 -2.64
N PHE A 95 11.83 -14.80 -3.07
CA PHE A 95 11.63 -14.47 -4.48
C PHE A 95 12.47 -13.26 -4.95
N GLY A 96 13.50 -12.89 -4.18
CA GLY A 96 14.40 -11.78 -4.48
C GLY A 96 14.34 -10.61 -3.49
N TYR A 97 15.09 -9.56 -3.79
CA TYR A 97 15.17 -8.35 -2.97
C TYR A 97 14.13 -7.33 -3.44
N GLY A 98 13.09 -7.14 -2.65
CA GLY A 98 11.99 -6.26 -3.02
C GLY A 98 10.98 -6.07 -1.90
N PHE A 99 9.98 -5.23 -2.19
CA PHE A 99 8.77 -5.12 -1.40
C PHE A 99 7.76 -6.15 -1.90
N TYR A 100 7.09 -6.80 -0.97
CA TYR A 100 6.14 -7.86 -1.25
C TYR A 100 4.72 -7.37 -1.02
N PHE A 101 3.85 -7.68 -1.96
CA PHE A 101 2.45 -7.28 -1.97
C PHE A 101 1.59 -8.53 -2.15
N SER A 102 0.38 -8.52 -1.60
CA SER A 102 -0.54 -9.64 -1.69
C SER A 102 -1.92 -9.17 -2.12
N THR A 103 -2.63 -9.98 -2.89
CA THR A 103 -4.07 -9.81 -3.16
C THR A 103 -4.92 -10.17 -1.95
N SER A 104 -4.36 -10.87 -0.96
CA SER A 104 -5.05 -11.26 0.27
C SER A 104 -4.59 -10.41 1.45
N ARG A 105 -5.56 -9.67 2.01
CA ARG A 105 -5.37 -8.97 3.28
C ARG A 105 -4.92 -9.91 4.40
N GLN A 106 -5.43 -11.13 4.48
CA GLN A 106 -5.06 -12.09 5.52
C GLN A 106 -3.59 -12.52 5.43
N VAL A 107 -3.04 -12.62 4.21
CA VAL A 107 -1.61 -12.89 4.01
C VAL A 107 -0.79 -11.72 4.54
N SER A 108 -1.16 -10.49 4.17
CA SER A 108 -0.51 -9.27 4.68
C SER A 108 -0.64 -9.13 6.20
N ASP A 109 -1.70 -9.65 6.83
CA ASP A 109 -1.87 -9.62 8.29
C ASP A 109 -0.71 -10.25 9.05
N ARG A 110 -0.19 -11.35 8.50
CA ARG A 110 0.84 -12.19 9.13
C ARG A 110 2.17 -11.44 9.25
N TYR A 111 2.37 -10.43 8.41
CA TYR A 111 3.58 -9.60 8.39
C TYR A 111 3.39 -8.23 9.05
N ALA A 112 2.14 -7.85 9.31
CA ALA A 112 1.80 -6.60 9.97
C ALA A 112 1.98 -6.72 11.49
N VAL A 113 3.18 -6.38 11.97
CA VAL A 113 3.52 -6.38 13.40
C VAL A 113 3.04 -5.07 14.03
N PRO A 114 2.22 -5.11 15.10
CA PRO A 114 1.66 -3.91 15.70
C PRO A 114 2.71 -3.05 16.42
N ASN A 115 2.34 -1.81 16.72
CA ASN A 115 3.08 -0.95 17.63
C ASN A 115 3.09 -1.56 19.03
N SER A 116 4.27 -1.70 19.66
CA SER A 116 4.40 -2.34 20.98
C SER A 116 3.68 -1.61 22.12
N SER A 117 3.39 -0.33 21.96
CA SER A 117 2.82 0.52 23.01
C SER A 117 1.32 0.75 22.84
N THR A 118 0.82 0.78 21.59
CA THR A 118 -0.59 1.07 21.29
C THR A 118 -1.36 -0.13 20.76
N ASP A 119 -0.68 -1.25 20.47
CA ASP A 119 -1.21 -2.42 19.76
C ASP A 119 -1.78 -2.10 18.36
N GLU A 120 -1.51 -0.89 17.84
CA GLU A 120 -1.98 -0.46 16.53
C GLU A 120 -1.25 -1.23 15.43
N LYS A 121 -2.02 -1.93 14.60
CA LYS A 121 -1.53 -2.58 13.38
C LYS A 121 -1.86 -1.72 12.17
N ARG A 122 -0.92 -1.62 11.22
CA ARG A 122 -1.11 -0.90 9.95
C ARG A 122 -0.84 -1.80 8.76
N ILE A 123 -1.68 -1.70 7.75
CA ILE A 123 -1.51 -2.32 6.45
C ILE A 123 -1.77 -1.28 5.38
N LEU A 124 -0.86 -1.24 4.42
CA LEU A 124 -0.94 -0.29 3.32
C LEU A 124 -1.69 -0.97 2.17
N MET A 125 -2.70 -0.30 1.65
CA MET A 125 -3.30 -0.63 0.35
C MET A 125 -2.61 0.21 -0.72
N VAL A 126 -2.13 -0.44 -1.78
CA VAL A 126 -1.26 0.18 -2.77
C VAL A 126 -1.67 -0.21 -4.18
N SER A 127 -1.66 0.75 -5.10
CA SER A 127 -1.80 0.47 -6.53
C SER A 127 -0.46 0.02 -7.10
N CYS A 128 -0.41 -1.19 -7.65
CA CYS A 128 0.77 -1.77 -8.29
C CYS A 128 0.55 -1.90 -9.80
N ILE A 129 1.51 -1.43 -10.59
CA ILE A 129 1.46 -1.45 -12.07
C ILE A 129 2.33 -2.57 -12.66
N GLY A 130 2.04 -2.97 -13.90
CA GLY A 130 2.75 -4.03 -14.60
C GLY A 130 2.27 -5.43 -14.26
N TRP A 131 1.08 -5.53 -13.67
CA TRP A 131 0.39 -6.79 -13.47
C TRP A 131 -0.08 -7.35 -14.81
N SER A 132 0.09 -8.65 -15.02
CA SER A 132 -0.56 -9.37 -16.10
C SER A 132 -1.16 -10.65 -15.55
N LYS A 133 -2.42 -10.94 -15.87
CA LYS A 133 -2.98 -12.28 -15.65
C LYS A 133 -2.19 -13.25 -16.53
N LEU A 134 -1.39 -14.11 -15.89
CA LEU A 134 -0.83 -15.31 -16.54
C LEU A 134 -1.97 -16.26 -16.92
#